data_AF-A0A9J7MZU9-F1
#
_entry.id   AF-A0A9J7MZU9-F1
#
_cell.length_a   1.000
_cell.length_b   1.000
_cell.length_c   1.000
_cell.angle_alpha   90.00
_cell.angle_beta   90.00
_cell.angle_gamma   90.00
#
_symmetry.space_group_name_H-M   'P 1'
#
loop_
_entity.id
_entity.type
_entity.pdbx_description
1 polymer ?
#
loop_
_entity_poly.entity_id
_entity_poly.type
_entity_poly.pdbx_seq_one_letter_code
_entity_poly.pdbx_strand_id
1 'polypeptide(L)'
;MKFRGERSVLPLGDIVFVSCVLACCCNAVPTWSPTWSPTFPPGCDYNYKSYSRGETIYEVPGCMGHGAYCDENGEVIVWDNFGYGCCERDGKYYEDGETVTDSGVTCYCEGSQGAEPAPMVCTESSTAPAIKPTLPVATSTVPQPATTDEAAESSGVAEKADEMQVWYNRFQRLMAEMLAVVQRLGECSAGPAASPKGT
;
A
#
# COMPACT_ATOMS: atom_id res chain seq x y z
N MET A 1 -23.17 33.62 66.57
CA MET A 1 -24.53 33.10 66.32
C MET A 1 -24.48 31.59 66.40
N LYS A 2 -25.44 31.00 67.11
CA LYS A 2 -25.45 29.62 67.60
C LYS A 2 -26.14 28.72 66.56
N PHE A 3 -25.40 27.86 65.87
CA PHE A 3 -26.01 26.89 64.96
C PHE A 3 -26.36 25.61 65.71
N ARG A 4 -27.65 25.48 65.99
CA ARG A 4 -28.30 24.26 66.47
C ARG A 4 -28.53 23.39 65.23
N GLY A 5 -28.04 22.16 65.28
CA GLY A 5 -28.23 21.18 64.22
C GLY A 5 -29.64 20.60 64.24
N GLU A 6 -30.18 20.35 63.06
CA GLU A 6 -31.23 19.36 62.83
C GLU A 6 -30.77 18.49 61.65
N ARG A 7 -30.37 17.26 61.97
CA ARG A 7 -30.16 16.19 60.98
C ARG A 7 -31.51 15.50 60.79
N SER A 8 -32.18 15.77 59.69
CA SER A 8 -33.27 14.93 59.20
C SER A 8 -32.65 13.84 58.31
N VAL A 9 -32.55 12.62 58.85
CA VAL A 9 -32.20 11.43 58.07
C VAL A 9 -33.52 10.85 57.56
N LEU A 10 -33.72 10.88 56.23
CA LEU A 10 -34.71 10.06 55.56
C LEU A 10 -33.96 8.96 54.79
N PRO A 11 -34.37 7.68 54.92
CA PRO A 11 -33.80 6.59 54.16
C PRO A 11 -34.57 6.45 52.86
N LEU A 12 -33.88 6.36 51.72
CA LEU A 12 -34.31 5.68 50.50
C LEU A 12 -33.28 5.96 49.40
N GLY A 13 -32.83 4.88 48.76
CA GLY A 13 -32.53 4.91 47.33
C GLY A 13 -31.12 5.34 46.96
N ASP A 14 -30.40 4.38 46.39
CA ASP A 14 -29.23 4.55 45.54
C ASP A 14 -29.35 5.78 44.63
N ILE A 15 -28.40 6.70 44.78
CA ILE A 15 -27.72 7.50 43.77
C ILE A 15 -26.94 8.54 44.60
N VAL A 16 -25.65 8.31 44.75
CA VAL A 16 -24.73 9.35 45.19
C VAL A 16 -24.67 10.36 44.05
N PHE A 17 -25.60 11.33 44.06
CA PHE A 17 -25.40 12.60 43.41
C PHE A 17 -24.21 13.25 44.12
N VAL A 18 -23.01 13.00 43.60
CA VAL A 18 -21.88 13.91 43.80
C VAL A 18 -22.25 15.20 43.06
N SER A 19 -23.18 15.94 43.65
CA SER A 19 -23.35 17.37 43.41
C SER A 19 -22.11 18.02 44.03
N CYS A 20 -20.99 17.89 43.31
CA CYS A 20 -19.79 18.63 43.55
C CYS A 20 -20.15 20.07 43.23
N VAL A 21 -20.57 20.77 44.28
CA VAL A 21 -20.47 22.20 44.53
C VAL A 21 -19.74 22.91 43.38
N LEU A 22 -20.56 23.46 42.50
CA LEU A 22 -20.21 24.23 41.30
C LEU A 22 -19.64 25.62 41.65
N ALA A 23 -18.87 25.73 42.74
CA ALA A 23 -18.35 27.00 43.22
C ALA A 23 -17.01 26.78 43.96
N CYS A 24 -15.97 27.50 43.51
CA CYS A 24 -14.65 27.65 44.16
C CYS A 24 -13.52 26.66 43.84
N CYS A 25 -13.32 26.31 42.56
CA CYS A 25 -11.99 25.86 42.08
C CYS A 25 -11.53 26.65 40.84
N CYS A 26 -11.67 27.98 40.86
CA CYS A 26 -10.93 28.89 39.96
C CYS A 26 -9.52 29.19 40.52
N ASN A 27 -8.77 28.15 40.90
CA ASN A 27 -7.38 28.32 41.31
C ASN A 27 -6.49 27.48 40.40
N ALA A 28 -5.83 28.19 39.49
CA ALA A 28 -4.62 27.82 38.78
C ALA A 28 -4.56 26.36 38.32
N VAL A 29 -5.11 26.09 37.13
CA VAL A 29 -4.64 24.95 36.34
C VAL A 29 -3.15 25.20 36.10
N PRO A 30 -2.23 24.37 36.63
CA PRO A 30 -0.83 24.52 36.28
C PRO A 30 -0.75 24.31 34.78
N THR A 31 -0.43 25.38 34.05
CA THR A 31 -0.12 25.34 32.63
C THR A 31 1.21 24.64 32.46
N TRP A 32 1.23 23.32 32.66
CA TRP A 32 2.24 22.45 32.08
C TRP A 32 2.00 22.50 30.59
N SER A 33 2.58 23.51 29.94
CA SER A 33 2.79 23.44 28.50
C SER A 33 3.77 22.30 28.30
N PRO A 34 3.39 21.16 27.72
CA PRO A 34 4.39 20.20 27.32
C PRO A 34 5.23 20.93 26.28
N THR A 35 6.49 21.24 26.61
CA THR A 35 7.47 21.69 25.64
C THR A 35 7.70 20.51 24.71
N TRP A 36 6.81 20.34 23.73
CA TRP A 36 7.07 19.53 22.54
C TRP A 36 8.18 20.25 21.79
N SER A 37 9.42 20.00 22.20
CA SER A 37 10.54 20.17 21.29
C SER A 37 10.24 19.24 20.10
N PRO A 38 10.09 19.76 18.86
CA PRO A 38 10.02 18.90 17.69
C PRO A 38 11.36 18.17 17.60
N THR A 39 11.40 16.98 18.19
CA THR A 39 12.59 16.16 18.27
C THR A 39 12.66 15.46 16.94
N PHE A 40 13.48 16.04 16.06
CA PHE A 40 13.67 15.64 14.67
C PHE A 40 12.42 15.80 13.79
N PRO A 41 12.62 16.06 12.50
CA PRO A 41 11.51 15.92 11.57
C PRO A 41 10.97 14.49 11.66
N PRO A 42 9.64 14.30 11.68
CA PRO A 42 9.09 12.96 11.61
C PRO A 42 9.62 12.31 10.33
N GLY A 43 10.17 11.11 10.47
CA GLY A 43 10.29 10.20 9.35
C GLY A 43 8.91 9.62 9.04
N CYS A 44 8.85 8.35 8.70
CA CYS A 44 7.61 7.68 8.32
C CYS A 44 7.29 6.56 9.31
N ASP A 45 5.99 6.32 9.48
CA ASP A 45 5.48 5.19 10.24
C ASP A 45 5.02 4.09 9.28
N TYR A 46 5.58 2.90 9.41
CA TYR A 46 5.20 1.72 8.63
C TYR A 46 5.05 0.51 9.54
N ASN A 47 3.89 -0.16 9.51
CA ASN A 47 3.57 -1.30 10.40
C ASN A 47 3.86 -1.04 11.89
N TYR A 48 3.45 0.12 12.40
CA TYR A 48 3.64 0.55 13.80
C TYR A 48 5.11 0.74 14.21
N LYS A 49 6.03 0.78 13.25
CA LYS A 49 7.44 1.10 13.48
C LYS A 49 7.78 2.42 12.77
N SER A 50 8.49 3.29 13.47
CA SER A 50 8.98 4.54 12.90
C SER A 50 10.35 4.33 12.27
N TYR A 51 10.54 4.92 11.08
CA TYR A 51 11.76 4.88 10.30
C TYR A 51 12.29 6.29 10.08
N SER A 52 13.60 6.45 10.01
CA SER A 52 14.26 7.72 9.72
C SER A 52 14.13 8.06 8.23
N ARG A 53 14.25 9.35 7.87
CA ARG A 53 14.29 9.76 6.45
C ARG A 53 15.49 9.14 5.74
N GLY A 54 15.27 8.68 4.52
CA GLY A 54 16.24 7.92 3.73
C GLY A 54 16.44 6.47 4.19
N GLU A 55 15.76 6.00 5.25
CA GLU A 55 15.91 4.64 5.75
C GLU A 55 15.14 3.64 4.88
N THR A 56 15.80 2.57 4.46
CA THR A 56 15.16 1.41 3.82
C THR A 56 14.36 0.63 4.86
N ILE A 57 13.07 0.47 4.61
CA ILE A 57 12.13 -0.24 5.50
C ILE A 57 12.31 -1.75 5.35
N TYR A 58 12.30 -2.23 4.10
CA TYR A 58 12.65 -3.59 3.70
C TYR A 58 13.04 -3.60 2.23
N GLU A 59 13.83 -4.60 1.85
CA GLU A 59 14.26 -4.80 0.47
C GLU A 59 14.40 -6.30 0.21
N VAL A 60 13.71 -6.76 -0.82
CA VAL A 60 13.86 -8.10 -1.39
C VAL A 60 14.58 -7.91 -2.72
N PRO A 61 15.86 -8.29 -2.85
CA PRO A 61 16.62 -8.09 -4.07
C PRO A 61 16.21 -9.10 -5.16
N GLY A 62 16.61 -8.81 -6.40
CA GLY A 62 16.43 -9.68 -7.57
C GLY A 62 15.45 -9.13 -8.60
N CYS A 63 15.26 -9.91 -9.67
CA CYS A 63 14.47 -9.56 -10.85
C CYS A 63 12.98 -9.34 -10.55
N MET A 64 12.47 -10.00 -9.51
CA MET A 64 11.11 -9.83 -8.99
C MET A 64 11.15 -9.30 -7.55
N GLY A 65 12.18 -8.49 -7.29
CA GLY A 65 12.38 -7.84 -6.01
C GLY A 65 11.32 -6.80 -5.72
N HIS A 66 11.20 -6.42 -4.46
CA HIS A 66 10.31 -5.34 -4.03
C HIS A 66 10.81 -4.77 -2.73
N GLY A 67 10.41 -3.55 -2.41
CA GLY A 67 10.86 -2.89 -1.20
C GLY A 67 10.02 -1.68 -0.84
N ALA A 68 10.35 -1.12 0.32
CA ALA A 68 9.84 0.18 0.73
C ALA A 68 10.92 0.98 1.46
N TYR A 69 10.91 2.30 1.30
CA TYR A 69 11.86 3.21 1.92
C TYR A 69 11.14 4.47 2.35
N CYS A 70 11.70 5.10 3.38
CA CYS A 70 11.23 6.36 3.90
C CYS A 70 11.88 7.50 3.13
N ASP A 71 11.13 8.31 2.41
CA ASP A 71 11.72 9.42 1.66
C ASP A 71 12.09 10.61 2.57
N GLU A 72 12.63 11.68 1.96
CA GLU A 72 13.01 12.91 2.67
C GLU A 72 11.82 13.72 3.18
N ASN A 73 10.62 13.48 2.65
CA ASN A 73 9.39 14.14 3.06
C ASN A 73 8.72 13.40 4.24
N GLY A 74 9.18 12.20 4.57
CA GLY A 74 8.54 11.32 5.56
C GLY A 74 7.40 10.50 4.96
N GLU A 75 7.38 10.32 3.65
CA GLU A 75 6.45 9.45 2.94
C GLU A 75 7.08 8.06 2.73
N VAL A 76 6.23 7.03 2.75
CA VAL A 76 6.65 5.66 2.42
C VAL A 76 6.55 5.48 0.92
N ILE A 77 7.70 5.27 0.27
CA ILE A 77 7.79 4.95 -1.15
C ILE A 77 7.97 3.45 -1.29
N VAL A 78 7.03 2.81 -1.98
CA VAL A 78 7.08 1.38 -2.31
C VAL A 78 7.57 1.25 -3.75
N TRP A 79 8.46 0.30 -4.01
CA TRP A 79 8.91 -0.03 -5.35
C TRP A 79 8.82 -1.54 -5.59
N ASP A 80 8.59 -1.87 -6.85
CA ASP A 80 8.61 -3.23 -7.37
C ASP A 80 9.62 -3.28 -8.52
N ASN A 81 10.48 -4.28 -8.49
CA ASN A 81 11.33 -4.63 -9.61
C ASN A 81 10.57 -5.62 -10.48
N PHE A 82 10.53 -5.33 -11.77
CA PHE A 82 9.96 -6.22 -12.77
C PHE A 82 11.08 -6.97 -13.48
N GLY A 83 10.79 -8.18 -13.97
CA GLY A 83 11.78 -9.07 -14.59
C GLY A 83 12.38 -8.60 -15.92
N TYR A 84 12.17 -7.34 -16.34
CA TYR A 84 12.78 -6.77 -17.54
C TYR A 84 14.31 -6.80 -17.44
N GLY A 85 14.98 -7.23 -18.51
CA GLY A 85 16.44 -7.33 -18.52
C GLY A 85 16.98 -8.43 -17.59
N CYS A 86 16.15 -9.37 -17.19
CA CYS A 86 16.46 -10.29 -16.11
C CYS A 86 16.16 -11.74 -16.50
N CYS A 87 16.95 -12.68 -15.98
CA CYS A 87 16.76 -14.12 -16.19
C CYS A 87 16.70 -14.91 -14.88
N GLU A 88 16.05 -16.07 -14.92
CA GLU A 88 16.00 -17.04 -13.83
C GLU A 88 16.58 -18.39 -14.26
N ARG A 89 17.38 -19.00 -13.38
CA ARG A 89 17.78 -20.41 -13.47
C ARG A 89 17.90 -20.99 -12.07
N ASP A 90 17.21 -22.12 -11.84
CA ASP A 90 17.23 -22.85 -10.57
C ASP A 90 16.90 -21.97 -9.33
N GLY A 91 15.95 -21.03 -9.49
CA GLY A 91 15.54 -20.09 -8.44
C GLY A 91 16.54 -18.96 -8.15
N LYS A 92 17.59 -18.82 -8.98
CA LYS A 92 18.54 -17.70 -8.93
C LYS A 92 18.28 -16.75 -10.09
N TYR A 93 18.50 -15.48 -9.81
CA TYR A 93 18.30 -14.38 -10.74
C TYR A 93 19.63 -13.90 -11.31
N TYR A 94 19.61 -13.53 -12.59
CA TYR A 94 20.77 -13.10 -13.36
C TYR A 94 20.39 -11.88 -14.19
N GLU A 95 21.32 -10.92 -14.29
CA GLU A 95 21.11 -9.70 -15.07
C GLU A 95 21.42 -9.92 -16.57
N ASP A 96 20.87 -9.08 -17.44
CA ASP A 96 21.15 -9.11 -18.87
C ASP A 96 22.65 -9.02 -19.17
N GLY A 97 23.13 -9.92 -20.03
CA GLY A 97 24.54 -10.09 -20.36
C GLY A 97 25.34 -10.92 -19.36
N GLU A 98 24.77 -11.29 -18.20
CA GLU A 98 25.46 -12.15 -17.24
C GLU A 98 25.66 -13.56 -17.82
N THR A 99 26.85 -14.13 -17.59
CA THR A 99 27.22 -15.46 -18.09
C THR A 99 27.71 -16.34 -16.93
N VAL A 100 27.12 -17.53 -16.82
CA VAL A 100 27.44 -18.51 -15.78
C VAL A 100 27.87 -19.81 -16.41
N THR A 101 28.94 -20.41 -15.89
CA THR A 101 29.41 -21.73 -16.35
C THR A 101 29.33 -22.72 -15.20
N ASP A 102 28.42 -23.68 -15.34
CA ASP A 102 28.22 -24.75 -14.36
C ASP A 102 28.30 -26.10 -15.07
N SER A 103 29.09 -27.02 -14.51
CA SER A 103 29.23 -28.40 -15.02
C SER A 103 29.63 -28.50 -16.50
N GLY A 104 30.40 -27.52 -17.01
CA GLY A 104 30.85 -27.48 -18.41
C GLY A 104 29.82 -26.94 -19.42
N VAL A 105 28.66 -26.48 -18.93
CA VAL A 105 27.65 -25.77 -19.72
C VAL A 105 27.74 -24.29 -19.38
N THR A 106 28.01 -23.48 -20.39
CA THR A 106 27.97 -22.02 -20.27
C THR A 106 26.59 -21.53 -20.67
N CYS A 107 25.97 -20.75 -19.79
CA CYS A 107 24.69 -20.12 -20.02
C CYS A 107 24.83 -18.61 -19.91
N TYR A 108 24.09 -17.88 -20.73
CA TYR A 108 24.03 -16.42 -20.71
C TYR A 108 22.59 -15.95 -20.58
N CYS A 109 22.43 -14.78 -19.98
CA CYS A 109 21.14 -14.10 -19.89
C CYS A 109 21.02 -13.08 -21.02
N GLU A 110 19.93 -13.14 -21.78
CA GLU A 110 19.54 -12.12 -22.79
C GLU A 110 18.54 -11.09 -22.23
N GLY A 111 18.11 -11.29 -20.99
CA GLY A 111 17.09 -10.50 -20.33
C GLY A 111 15.67 -10.75 -20.85
N SER A 112 14.68 -10.57 -19.99
CA SER A 112 13.27 -10.57 -20.42
C SER A 112 12.86 -9.25 -21.05
N GLN A 113 11.93 -9.32 -22.00
CA GLN A 113 11.22 -8.16 -22.54
C GLN A 113 9.84 -7.96 -21.88
N GLY A 114 9.53 -8.74 -20.84
CA GLY A 114 8.28 -8.67 -20.10
C GLY A 114 8.50 -8.47 -18.60
N ALA A 115 7.39 -8.46 -17.85
CA ALA A 115 7.41 -8.28 -16.41
C ALA A 115 7.92 -9.51 -15.62
N GLU A 116 8.06 -10.66 -16.28
CA GLU A 116 8.56 -11.91 -15.70
C GLU A 116 9.99 -12.20 -16.19
N PRO A 117 10.87 -12.80 -15.35
CA PRO A 117 12.23 -13.13 -15.76
C PRO A 117 12.25 -14.22 -16.84
N ALA A 118 13.18 -14.11 -17.78
CA ALA A 118 13.35 -15.10 -18.85
C ALA A 118 14.20 -16.30 -18.40
N PRO A 119 14.06 -17.49 -18.98
CA PRO A 119 15.02 -18.56 -18.73
C PRO A 119 16.41 -18.22 -19.30
N MET A 120 17.48 -18.68 -18.64
CA MET A 120 18.84 -18.55 -19.20
C MET A 120 19.03 -19.39 -20.47
N VAL A 121 19.84 -18.88 -21.41
CA VAL A 121 20.20 -19.58 -22.66
C VAL A 121 21.50 -20.34 -22.46
N CYS A 122 21.45 -21.67 -22.51
CA CYS A 122 22.59 -22.55 -22.24
C CYS A 122 23.12 -23.20 -23.52
N THR A 123 24.42 -23.09 -23.79
CA THR A 123 25.09 -23.91 -24.80
C THR A 123 25.63 -25.16 -24.13
N GLU A 124 25.04 -26.32 -24.39
CA GLU A 124 25.69 -27.58 -24.04
C GLU A 124 27.03 -27.64 -24.77
N SER A 125 28.13 -27.85 -24.04
CA SER A 125 29.42 -28.18 -24.64
C SER A 125 29.28 -29.50 -25.38
N SER A 126 28.94 -29.44 -26.67
CA SER A 126 29.02 -30.58 -27.56
C SER A 126 30.49 -30.98 -27.63
N THR A 127 30.84 -32.05 -26.93
CA THR A 127 32.10 -32.77 -27.15
C THR A 127 31.96 -33.53 -28.45
N ALA A 128 31.89 -32.81 -29.58
CA ALA A 128 32.00 -33.36 -30.91
C ALA A 128 33.31 -32.86 -31.52
N PRO A 129 34.21 -33.74 -32.00
CA PRO A 129 35.39 -33.29 -32.71
C PRO A 129 34.94 -32.44 -33.90
N ALA A 130 35.58 -31.28 -34.09
CA ALA A 130 35.31 -30.35 -35.18
C ALA A 130 35.54 -31.03 -36.54
N ILE A 131 34.55 -31.77 -37.04
CA ILE A 131 34.45 -32.08 -38.45
C ILE A 131 33.86 -30.82 -39.09
N LYS A 132 34.76 -30.01 -39.63
CA LYS A 132 34.51 -28.87 -40.49
C LYS A 132 33.38 -29.19 -41.49
N PRO A 133 32.18 -28.58 -41.40
CA PRO A 133 31.19 -28.71 -42.44
C PRO A 133 31.54 -27.72 -43.56
N THR A 134 32.01 -28.28 -44.66
CA THR A 134 31.97 -27.62 -45.97
C THR A 134 30.51 -27.30 -46.28
N LEU A 135 30.20 -26.03 -46.55
CA LEU A 135 28.92 -25.57 -47.07
C LEU A 135 28.49 -26.43 -48.27
N PRO A 136 27.19 -26.78 -48.33
CA PRO A 136 26.46 -26.56 -49.55
C PRO A 136 25.28 -25.64 -49.28
N VAL A 137 25.24 -24.59 -50.09
CA VAL A 137 24.06 -23.75 -50.34
C VAL A 137 22.88 -24.66 -50.67
N ALA A 138 21.83 -24.59 -49.88
CA ALA A 138 20.53 -25.13 -50.22
C ALA A 138 19.46 -24.06 -49.97
N THR A 139 19.10 -23.41 -51.08
CA THR A 139 17.87 -22.65 -51.27
C THR A 139 16.68 -23.51 -50.83
N SER A 140 15.88 -23.06 -49.86
CA SER A 140 14.61 -23.71 -49.54
C SER A 140 13.48 -22.68 -49.44
N THR A 141 12.64 -22.79 -50.44
CA THR A 141 11.37 -22.10 -50.71
C THR A 141 10.43 -22.14 -49.52
N VAL A 142 9.96 -20.96 -49.10
CA VAL A 142 8.84 -20.78 -48.16
C VAL A 142 7.52 -20.98 -48.91
N PRO A 143 6.60 -21.84 -48.43
CA PRO A 143 5.18 -21.66 -48.67
C PRO A 143 4.56 -20.99 -47.43
N GLN A 144 4.01 -19.79 -47.63
CA GLN A 144 2.93 -19.30 -46.78
C GLN A 144 1.74 -20.25 -46.87
N PRO A 145 0.99 -20.40 -45.77
CA PRO A 145 -0.45 -20.44 -45.91
C PRO A 145 -1.15 -19.35 -45.09
N ALA A 146 -2.00 -18.63 -45.81
CA ALA A 146 -3.32 -18.13 -45.47
C ALA A 146 -3.56 -17.46 -44.10
N THR A 147 -3.86 -16.17 -44.19
CA THR A 147 -4.84 -15.47 -43.38
C THR A 147 -6.22 -16.14 -43.47
N THR A 148 -6.90 -16.35 -42.36
CA THR A 148 -8.36 -16.13 -42.22
C THR A 148 -8.72 -15.93 -40.76
N ASP A 149 -9.65 -15.00 -40.58
CA ASP A 149 -10.31 -14.53 -39.38
C ASP A 149 -10.75 -15.63 -38.40
N GLU A 150 -10.66 -15.35 -37.10
CA GLU A 150 -11.73 -15.67 -36.15
C GLU A 150 -11.56 -14.83 -34.88
N ALA A 151 -12.41 -13.82 -34.74
CA ALA A 151 -12.75 -13.21 -33.47
C ALA A 151 -13.48 -14.26 -32.63
N ALA A 152 -12.88 -14.72 -31.54
CA ALA A 152 -13.55 -15.53 -30.55
C ALA A 152 -13.06 -15.16 -29.14
N GLU A 153 -13.98 -14.53 -28.41
CA GLU A 153 -14.15 -14.58 -26.96
C GLU A 153 -12.98 -14.16 -26.06
N SER A 154 -12.86 -12.85 -25.92
CA SER A 154 -12.51 -12.22 -24.64
C SER A 154 -13.71 -12.33 -23.68
N SER A 155 -13.78 -13.42 -22.91
CA SER A 155 -14.77 -13.61 -21.84
C SER A 155 -14.17 -13.45 -20.43
N GLY A 156 -12.86 -13.25 -20.30
CA GLY A 156 -12.18 -13.13 -19.00
C GLY A 156 -11.93 -11.70 -18.49
N VAL A 157 -12.17 -10.66 -19.29
CA VAL A 157 -11.89 -9.26 -18.91
C VAL A 157 -13.11 -8.55 -18.30
N ALA A 158 -14.32 -9.01 -18.61
CA ALA A 158 -15.56 -8.41 -18.11
C ALA A 158 -15.79 -8.69 -16.62
N GLU A 159 -15.46 -9.90 -16.14
CA GLU A 159 -15.78 -10.32 -14.77
C GLU A 159 -15.02 -9.51 -13.70
N LYS A 160 -13.77 -9.12 -13.98
CA LYS A 160 -12.94 -8.33 -13.04
C LYS A 160 -13.29 -6.84 -13.04
N ALA A 161 -13.78 -6.33 -14.16
CA ALA A 161 -14.27 -4.95 -14.27
C ALA A 161 -15.59 -4.78 -13.50
N ASP A 162 -16.45 -5.80 -13.50
CA ASP A 162 -17.73 -5.78 -12.80
C ASP A 162 -17.56 -5.76 -11.27
N GLU A 163 -16.59 -6.49 -10.70
CA GLU A 163 -16.30 -6.43 -9.26
C GLU A 163 -15.79 -5.05 -8.82
N MET A 164 -14.92 -4.43 -9.61
CA MET A 164 -14.40 -3.09 -9.33
C MET A 164 -15.52 -2.04 -9.40
N GLN A 165 -16.43 -2.17 -10.35
CA GLN A 165 -17.58 -1.28 -10.48
C GLN A 165 -18.58 -1.44 -9.32
N VAL A 166 -18.82 -2.67 -8.86
CA VAL A 166 -19.68 -2.95 -7.68
C VAL A 166 -19.07 -2.35 -6.42
N TRP A 167 -17.76 -2.49 -6.22
CA TRP A 167 -17.06 -1.88 -5.09
C TRP A 167 -17.14 -0.35 -5.13
N TYR A 168 -16.89 0.26 -6.30
CA TYR A 168 -16.94 1.71 -6.48
C TYR A 168 -18.33 2.27 -6.18
N ASN A 169 -19.39 1.63 -6.68
CA ASN A 169 -20.76 2.04 -6.40
C ASN A 169 -21.10 1.94 -4.89
N ARG A 170 -20.59 0.90 -4.20
CA ARG A 170 -20.76 0.75 -2.75
C ARG A 170 -20.01 1.84 -1.97
N PHE A 171 -18.79 2.16 -2.38
CA PHE A 171 -17.99 3.23 -1.78
C PHE A 171 -18.67 4.59 -1.92
N GLN A 172 -19.16 4.92 -3.12
CA GLN A 172 -19.86 6.19 -3.37
C GLN A 172 -21.13 6.32 -2.51
N ARG A 173 -21.87 5.23 -2.31
CA ARG A 173 -23.04 5.22 -1.43
C ARG A 173 -22.67 5.49 0.03
N LEU A 174 -21.61 4.87 0.54
CA LEU A 174 -21.13 5.10 1.91
C LEU A 174 -20.68 6.56 2.11
N MET A 175 -19.99 7.14 1.12
CA MET A 175 -19.58 8.54 1.18
C MET A 175 -20.79 9.50 1.20
N ALA A 176 -21.83 9.21 0.41
CA ALA A 176 -23.07 9.98 0.44
C ALA A 176 -23.80 9.89 1.79
N GLU A 177 -23.86 8.69 2.39
CA GLU A 177 -24.44 8.49 3.72
C GLU A 177 -23.65 9.23 4.81
N MET A 178 -22.32 9.18 4.76
CA MET A 178 -21.45 9.93 5.68
C MET A 178 -21.66 11.44 5.54
N LEU A 179 -21.74 11.96 4.31
CA LEU A 179 -21.98 13.38 4.07
C LEU A 179 -23.33 13.83 4.65
N ALA A 180 -24.38 13.01 4.51
CA ALA A 180 -25.69 13.29 5.08
C ALA A 180 -25.67 13.31 6.63
N VAL A 181 -24.88 12.44 7.26
CA VAL A 181 -24.67 12.47 8.71
C VAL A 181 -23.96 13.75 9.14
N VAL A 182 -22.90 14.15 8.43
CA VAL A 182 -22.16 15.39 8.71
C VAL A 182 -23.07 16.62 8.58
N GLN A 183 -23.93 16.67 7.55
CA GLN A 183 -24.90 17.76 7.38
C GLN A 183 -25.89 17.84 8.55
N ARG A 184 -26.44 16.71 8.99
CA ARG A 184 -27.34 16.66 10.16
C ARG A 184 -26.66 17.06 11.46
N LEU A 185 -25.39 16.72 11.64
CA LEU A 185 -24.59 17.17 12.79
C LEU A 185 -24.35 18.69 12.72
N GLY A 186 -24.17 19.26 11.53
CA GLY A 186 -24.12 20.70 11.31
C GLY A 186 -25.43 21.41 11.70
N GLU A 187 -26.59 20.83 11.37
CA GLU A 187 -27.90 21.37 11.74
C GLU A 187 -28.15 21.32 13.25
N CYS A 188 -27.64 20.31 13.96
CA CYS A 188 -27.66 20.28 15.43
C CYS A 188 -26.78 21.35 16.08
N SER A 189 -25.75 21.86 15.38
CA SER A 189 -24.90 22.95 15.87
C SER A 189 -25.51 24.35 15.63
N ALA A 190 -26.44 24.46 14.68
CA ALA A 190 -27.25 25.65 14.47
C ALA A 190 -28.44 25.60 15.43
N GLY A 191 -28.19 25.99 16.69
CA GLY A 191 -29.24 26.13 17.69
C GLY A 191 -30.41 27.02 17.20
N PRO A 192 -31.61 26.89 17.78
CA PRO A 192 -32.81 27.55 17.28
C PRO A 192 -32.58 29.06 17.19
N ALA A 193 -32.73 29.61 15.98
CA ALA A 193 -32.67 31.03 15.73
C ALA A 193 -33.61 31.74 16.71
N ALA A 194 -33.03 32.62 17.53
CA ALA A 194 -33.77 33.42 18.49
C ALA A 194 -34.91 34.15 17.76
N SER A 195 -36.14 33.83 18.15
CA SER A 195 -37.36 34.44 17.63
C SER A 195 -37.36 35.93 18.01
N PRO A 196 -37.53 36.87 17.06
CA PRO A 196 -37.62 38.29 17.39
C PRO A 196 -39.04 38.57 17.91
N LYS A 197 -39.18 38.81 19.22
CA LYS A 197 -40.27 39.60 19.81
C LYS A 197 -39.62 40.92 20.24
N GLY A 198 -39.95 42.08 19.69
CA GLY A 198 -41.26 42.60 19.36
C GLY A 198 -41.44 43.82 20.28
N THR A 199 -41.17 45.01 19.74
CA THR A 199 -41.40 46.34 20.35
C THR A 199 -42.87 46.67 20.46
#